data_AF-A0A7V9JWD3-F1
#
_entry.id   AF-A0A7V9JWD3-F1
#
_cell.length_a   1.000
_cell.length_b   1.000
_cell.length_c   1.000
_cell.angle_alpha   90.00
_cell.angle_beta   90.00
_cell.angle_gamma   90.00
#
_symmetry.space_group_name_H-M   'P 1'
#
loop_
_entity.id
_entity.type
_entity.pdbx_description
1 polymer ?
#
loop_
_entity_poly.entity_id
_entity_poly.type
_entity_poly.pdbx_seq_one_letter_code
_entity_poly.pdbx_strand_id
1 'polypeptide(L)'
;MNNEFDFEPEDLEFEDFDGDLEDFDEFDESELSEVNMRTAILSKNNMVALLCVKTATKGGAICRVDPREVNPSVQIYDDPAKAIEWFTKSLRTSKQNGWQVVYDGLPLQG
;
A
#
# COMPACT_ATOMS: atom_id res chain seq x y z
N MET A 1 -33.24 23.53 -1.87
CA MET A 1 -32.83 22.13 -2.15
C MET A 1 -32.35 21.61 -0.81
N ASN A 2 -33.23 20.90 -0.12
CA ASN A 2 -32.95 20.28 1.17
C ASN A 2 -32.42 18.87 0.89
N ASN A 3 -31.28 18.53 1.48
CA ASN A 3 -30.79 17.15 1.51
C ASN A 3 -31.54 16.43 2.64
N GLU A 4 -32.48 15.56 2.27
CA GLU A 4 -33.01 14.52 3.14
C GLU A 4 -32.52 13.18 2.56
N PHE A 5 -31.33 12.79 2.99
CA PHE A 5 -30.89 11.41 2.90
C PHE A 5 -31.20 10.82 4.29
N ASP A 6 -32.46 10.45 4.49
CA ASP A 6 -32.90 9.74 5.69
C ASP A 6 -32.32 8.33 5.59
N PHE A 7 -31.30 8.06 6.42
CA PHE A 7 -30.74 6.74 6.61
C PHE A 7 -31.58 6.06 7.70
N GLU A 8 -32.48 5.17 7.30
CA GLU A 8 -33.30 4.41 8.24
C GLU A 8 -32.40 3.32 8.88
N PRO A 9 -32.48 3.07 10.20
CA PRO A 9 -31.73 2.01 10.86
C PRO A 9 -32.08 0.60 10.36
N GLU A 10 -33.13 0.46 9.54
CA GLU A 10 -33.57 -0.75 8.85
C GLU A 10 -32.73 -1.04 7.58
N ASP A 11 -31.97 -0.08 7.05
CA ASP A 11 -31.02 -0.31 5.93
C ASP A 11 -29.76 -1.09 6.36
N LEU A 12 -29.62 -1.36 7.67
CA LEU A 12 -28.58 -2.19 8.26
C LEU A 12 -29.18 -3.50 8.80
N GLU A 13 -30.06 -4.13 8.01
CA GLU A 13 -30.37 -5.55 8.19
C GLU A 13 -29.07 -6.36 7.98
N PHE A 14 -28.32 -6.51 9.07
CA PHE A 14 -27.40 -7.63 9.25
C PHE A 14 -28.27 -8.88 9.34
N GLU A 15 -28.59 -9.46 8.17
CA GLU A 15 -29.04 -10.84 8.11
C GLU A 15 -28.07 -11.67 8.98
N ASP A 16 -28.62 -12.33 9.99
CA ASP A 16 -27.92 -13.17 10.94
C ASP A 16 -26.85 -13.99 10.21
N PHE A 17 -25.59 -13.57 10.37
CA PHE A 17 -24.43 -14.28 9.83
C PHE A 17 -24.22 -15.53 10.68
N ASP A 18 -25.07 -16.54 10.44
CA ASP A 18 -24.93 -17.94 10.88
C ASP A 18 -23.90 -18.68 10.00
N GLY A 19 -22.99 -17.94 9.36
CA GLY A 19 -21.86 -18.50 8.66
C GLY A 19 -20.82 -18.93 9.68
N ASP A 20 -20.69 -20.25 9.86
CA ASP A 20 -19.61 -20.89 10.61
C ASP A 20 -18.28 -20.14 10.38
N LEU A 21 -17.78 -19.48 11.43
CA LEU A 21 -16.42 -18.92 11.50
C LEU A 21 -15.32 -20.01 11.35
N GLU A 22 -15.73 -21.27 11.18
CA GLU A 22 -14.89 -22.44 10.98
C GLU A 22 -14.34 -22.57 9.55
N ASP A 23 -14.87 -21.79 8.58
CA ASP A 23 -14.37 -21.72 7.20
C ASP A 23 -13.26 -20.67 7.00
N PHE A 24 -12.65 -20.16 8.09
CA PHE A 24 -11.28 -19.67 8.00
C PHE A 24 -10.37 -20.89 7.90
N ASP A 25 -10.29 -21.46 6.70
CA ASP A 25 -9.29 -22.45 6.31
C ASP A 25 -7.96 -22.06 6.95
N GLU A 26 -7.37 -23.02 7.68
CA GLU A 26 -6.05 -22.94 8.28
C GLU A 26 -5.09 -22.28 7.26
N PHE A 27 -4.76 -21.02 7.52
CA PHE A 27 -4.04 -20.20 6.55
C PHE A 27 -2.66 -20.81 6.34
N ASP A 28 -2.51 -21.57 5.26
CA ASP A 28 -1.29 -22.29 4.96
C ASP A 28 -0.16 -21.28 4.74
N GLU A 29 0.73 -21.15 5.73
CA GLU A 29 1.92 -20.30 5.64
C GLU A 29 2.82 -20.71 4.46
N SER A 30 2.67 -21.91 3.90
CA SER A 30 3.41 -22.36 2.72
C SER A 30 2.86 -21.83 1.39
N GLU A 31 1.63 -21.29 1.35
CA GLU A 31 1.10 -20.50 0.24
C GLU A 31 1.59 -19.04 0.25
N LEU A 32 2.36 -18.63 1.27
CA LEU A 32 3.16 -17.41 1.25
C LEU A 32 4.32 -17.55 0.27
N SER A 33 4.01 -17.59 -1.02
CA SER A 33 4.93 -17.12 -2.04
C SER A 33 5.59 -15.82 -1.56
N GLU A 34 6.92 -15.83 -1.44
CA GLU A 34 7.72 -14.80 -0.74
C GLU A 34 7.12 -13.39 -0.85
N VAL A 35 6.48 -12.92 0.23
CA VAL A 35 6.06 -11.53 0.35
C VAL A 35 7.32 -10.68 0.37
N ASN A 36 7.51 -9.84 -0.66
CA ASN A 36 8.65 -8.95 -0.74
C ASN A 36 8.24 -7.54 -0.31
N MET A 37 9.06 -6.94 0.56
CA MET A 37 8.86 -5.58 1.02
C MET A 37 10.16 -4.79 0.90
N ARG A 38 10.06 -3.56 0.42
CA ARG A 38 11.18 -2.64 0.32
C ARG A 38 10.73 -1.22 0.60
N THR A 39 11.55 -0.50 1.35
CA THR A 39 11.31 0.88 1.76
C THR A 39 12.51 1.73 1.37
N ALA A 40 12.22 2.86 0.74
CA ALA A 40 13.19 3.91 0.45
C ALA A 40 12.76 5.22 1.13
N ILE A 41 13.70 5.85 1.83
CA ILE A 41 13.54 7.22 2.33
C ILE A 41 14.36 8.14 1.44
N LEU A 42 13.72 9.22 1.00
CA LEU A 42 14.35 10.25 0.20
C LEU A 42 14.37 11.57 0.95
N SER A 43 15.41 12.38 0.76
CA SER A 43 15.49 13.73 1.28
C SER A 43 15.84 14.75 0.19
N LYS A 44 15.27 15.95 0.31
CA LYS A 44 15.58 17.10 -0.57
C LYS A 44 15.15 18.39 0.10
N ASN A 45 16.02 19.40 0.18
CA ASN A 45 15.67 20.75 0.67
C ASN A 45 14.91 20.75 2.02
N ASN A 46 15.41 20.01 3.02
CA ASN A 46 14.78 19.84 4.33
C ASN A 46 13.40 19.15 4.31
N MET A 47 13.05 18.50 3.20
CA MET A 47 11.88 17.64 3.06
C MET A 47 12.29 16.17 3.09
N VAL A 48 11.40 15.32 3.62
CA VAL A 48 11.56 13.85 3.66
C VAL A 48 10.37 13.22 2.96
N ALA A 49 10.64 12.31 2.03
CA ALA A 49 9.63 11.53 1.33
C ALA A 49 9.84 10.03 1.57
N LEU A 50 8.76 9.27 1.55
CA LEU A 50 8.75 7.82 1.67
C LEU A 50 8.28 7.20 0.36
N LEU A 51 8.96 6.15 -0.08
CA LEU A 51 8.52 5.29 -1.16
C LEU A 51 8.66 3.85 -0.70
N CYS A 52 7.57 3.09 -0.65
CA CYS A 52 7.60 1.68 -0.30
C CYS A 52 6.87 0.83 -1.33
N VAL A 53 7.26 -0.43 -1.41
CA VAL A 53 6.60 -1.45 -2.21
C VAL A 53 6.40 -2.70 -1.38
N LYS A 54 5.23 -3.33 -1.52
CA LYS A 54 4.90 -4.65 -1.00
C LYS A 54 4.34 -5.49 -2.14
N THR A 55 4.88 -6.68 -2.36
CA THR A 55 4.37 -7.62 -3.37
C THR A 55 4.05 -8.97 -2.72
N ALA A 56 3.09 -9.67 -3.31
CA ALA A 56 2.72 -11.05 -3.01
C ALA A 56 2.60 -11.84 -4.33
N THR A 57 2.15 -13.10 -4.30
CA THR A 57 1.97 -13.95 -5.51
C THR A 57 1.19 -13.27 -6.62
N LYS A 58 0.06 -12.65 -6.25
CA LYS A 58 -0.97 -12.21 -7.19
C LYS A 58 -0.96 -10.69 -7.45
N GLY A 59 0.01 -9.96 -6.91
CA GLY A 59 0.04 -8.51 -7.12
C GLY A 59 0.99 -7.77 -6.19
N GLY A 60 0.87 -6.45 -6.19
CA GLY A 60 1.65 -5.59 -5.32
C GLY A 60 1.06 -4.19 -5.20
N ALA A 61 1.58 -3.45 -4.23
CA ALA A 61 1.22 -2.06 -4.02
C ALA A 61 2.48 -1.22 -3.83
N ILE A 62 2.50 -0.04 -4.43
CA ILE A 62 3.47 1.01 -4.14
C ILE A 62 2.74 2.05 -3.31
N CYS A 63 3.32 2.43 -2.17
CA CYS A 63 2.84 3.56 -1.38
C CYS A 63 3.90 4.66 -1.38
N ARG A 64 3.45 5.90 -1.56
CA ARG A 64 4.29 7.09 -1.51
C ARG A 64 3.75 8.08 -0.50
N VAL A 65 4.65 8.69 0.24
CA VAL A 65 4.37 9.88 1.05
C VAL A 65 5.28 10.97 0.53
N ASP A 66 4.70 11.94 -0.16
CA ASP A 66 5.40 13.13 -0.63
C ASP A 66 4.98 14.32 0.24
N PRO A 67 5.92 15.02 0.89
CA PRO A 67 5.60 16.15 1.78
C PRO A 67 4.99 17.35 1.04
N ARG A 68 4.97 17.33 -0.30
CA ARG A 68 4.31 18.33 -1.14
C ARG A 68 2.84 18.00 -1.41
N GLU A 69 2.43 16.76 -1.15
CA GLU A 69 1.06 16.29 -1.30
C GLU A 69 0.39 16.22 0.07
N VAL A 70 -0.91 16.54 0.14
CA VAL A 70 -1.66 16.55 1.42
C VAL A 70 -1.83 15.13 1.97
N ASN A 71 -2.06 14.17 1.08
CA ASN A 71 -2.38 12.79 1.42
C ASN A 71 -1.35 11.82 0.82
N PRO A 72 -1.06 10.71 1.50
CA PRO A 72 -0.36 9.59 0.89
C PRO A 72 -1.09 9.07 -0.35
N SER A 73 -0.33 8.50 -1.28
CA SER A 73 -0.88 7.87 -2.48
C SER A 73 -0.47 6.40 -2.54
N VAL A 74 -1.43 5.55 -2.88
CA VAL A 74 -1.22 4.11 -3.06
C VAL A 74 -1.59 3.74 -4.48
N GLN A 75 -0.72 2.97 -5.14
CA GLN A 75 -0.97 2.41 -6.45
C GLN A 75 -0.90 0.89 -6.38
N ILE A 76 -1.98 0.23 -6.78
CA ILE A 76 -2.13 -1.23 -6.78
C ILE A 76 -1.81 -1.77 -8.17
N TYR A 77 -1.19 -2.93 -8.22
CA TYR A 77 -0.81 -3.66 -9.43
C TYR A 77 -1.26 -5.11 -9.31
N ASP A 78 -1.83 -5.64 -10.39
CA ASP A 78 -2.19 -7.06 -10.51
C ASP A 78 -0.97 -7.96 -10.79
N ASP A 79 0.18 -7.35 -11.08
CA ASP A 79 1.44 -8.05 -11.40
C ASP A 79 2.55 -7.57 -10.45
N PRO A 80 3.12 -8.46 -9.62
CA PRO A 80 4.18 -8.09 -8.69
C PRO A 80 5.44 -7.59 -9.42
N ALA A 81 5.78 -8.13 -10.60
CA ALA A 81 6.95 -7.69 -11.35
C ALA A 81 6.79 -6.24 -11.83
N LYS A 82 5.58 -5.84 -12.24
CA LYS A 82 5.28 -4.45 -12.61
C LYS A 82 5.40 -3.51 -11.42
N ALA A 83 4.93 -3.91 -10.24
CA ALA A 83 5.09 -3.11 -9.03
C ALA A 83 6.58 -2.84 -8.72
N ILE A 84 7.44 -3.87 -8.81
CA ILE A 84 8.89 -3.72 -8.61
C ILE A 84 9.54 -2.85 -9.70
N GLU A 85 9.13 -3.02 -10.96
CA GLU A 85 9.63 -2.20 -12.07
C GLU A 85 9.30 -0.72 -11.86
N TRP A 86 8.05 -0.41 -11.52
CA TRP A 86 7.60 0.96 -11.28
C TRP A 86 8.18 1.58 -10.02
N PHE A 87 8.39 0.79 -8.96
CA PHE A 87 9.11 1.23 -7.77
C PHE A 87 10.54 1.65 -8.15
N THR A 88 11.25 0.81 -8.91
CA THR A 88 12.63 1.07 -9.34
C THR A 88 12.70 2.29 -10.26
N LYS A 89 11.76 2.42 -11.20
CA LYS A 89 11.65 3.61 -12.06
C LYS A 89 11.40 4.88 -11.23
N SER A 90 10.45 4.84 -10.30
CA SER A 90 10.12 5.97 -9.41
C SER A 90 11.33 6.41 -8.57
N LEU A 91 12.07 5.46 -8.02
CA LEU A 91 13.30 5.73 -7.26
C LEU A 91 14.38 6.38 -8.14
N ARG A 92 14.59 5.85 -9.35
CA ARG A 92 15.56 6.41 -10.32
C ARG A 92 15.17 7.83 -10.74
N THR A 93 13.90 8.05 -11.09
CA THR A 93 13.40 9.37 -11.48
C THR A 93 13.49 10.37 -10.32
N SER A 94 13.24 9.93 -9.08
CA SER A 94 13.42 10.78 -7.90
C SER A 94 14.88 11.23 -7.74
N LYS A 95 15.84 10.30 -7.90
CA LYS A 95 17.28 10.62 -7.90
C LYS A 95 17.63 11.64 -8.99
N GLN A 96 17.14 11.44 -10.21
CA GLN A 96 17.36 12.36 -11.34
C GLN A 96 16.78 13.76 -11.05
N ASN A 97 15.68 13.84 -10.31
CA ASN A 97 15.05 15.08 -9.88
C ASN A 97 15.71 15.71 -8.64
N GLY A 98 16.88 15.22 -8.22
CA GLY A 98 17.67 15.79 -7.13
C GLY A 98 17.22 15.38 -5.73
N TRP A 99 16.45 14.29 -5.60
CA TRP A 99 16.22 13.66 -4.30
C TRP A 99 17.38 12.74 -3.94
N GLN A 100 17.89 12.86 -2.72
CA GLN A 100 18.90 11.96 -2.19
C GLN A 100 18.22 10.77 -1.53
N VAL A 101 18.68 9.55 -1.81
CA VAL A 101 18.23 8.35 -1.09
C VAL A 101 19.05 8.22 0.19
N VAL A 102 18.40 8.33 1.34
CA VAL A 102 19.03 8.24 2.67
C VAL A 102 18.87 6.84 3.29
N TYR A 103 17.86 6.09 2.84
CA TYR A 103 17.64 4.69 3.20
C TYR A 103 17.03 3.95 2.00
N ASP A 104 17.43 2.71 1.79
CA ASP A 104 16.86 1.81 0.78
C ASP A 104 17.07 0.36 1.23
N GLY A 105 16.02 -0.29 1.75
CA GLY A 105 16.15 -1.59 2.38
C GLY A 105 14.83 -2.16 2.87
N LEU A 106 14.91 -2.99 3.91
CA LEU A 106 13.75 -3.62 4.54
C LEU A 106 12.80 -2.59 5.20
N PRO A 107 11.56 -2.97 5.54
CA PRO A 107 10.68 -2.11 6.33
C PRO A 107 11.34 -1.65 7.63
N LEU A 108 11.16 -0.37 7.96
CA LEU A 108 11.64 0.21 9.22
C LEU A 108 10.67 -0.14 10.34
N GLN A 109 11.21 -0.51 11.50
CA GLN A 109 10.49 -0.80 12.73
C GLN A 109 10.93 0.21 13.78
N GLY A 110 10.00 0.79 14.53
CA GLY A 110 10.26 1.82 15.53
C GLY A 110 9.13 1.94 16.52
#